data_AF-A0A523UYZ2-F1
#
_entry.id   AF-A0A523UYZ2-F1
#
_cell.length_a   1.000
_cell.length_b   1.000
_cell.length_c   1.000
_cell.angle_alpha   90.00
_cell.angle_beta   90.00
_cell.angle_gamma   90.00
#
_symmetry.space_group_name_H-M   'P 1'
#
loop_
_entity.id
_entity.type
_entity.pdbx_description
1 polymer ?
#
loop_
_entity_poly.entity_id
_entity_poly.type
_entity_poly.pdbx_seq_one_letter_code
_entity_poly.pdbx_strand_id
1 'polypeptide(L)'
;NPKHGYGKNLNPCIDCRILMLKNAKKLMEEKGASFLITGEVLGQRPRSQYLAALKIIEREGGLDGLVLRPLSAKLLPLSVPEKEGWVNREKLLEISGRSRKPQIDLADKYGIRDYPCPAGGCLLTDRGFAQRMKDLMTHSEITLNDVELLKTGRYFRLSLQTKLVVGRNKKENERLLRLANTDDICFEPVEVKGPIGIGRGDFDQTMISLASKIMARYSDGNDEVRIAYQKLPGKETGSARAKPMKDMELQKLRI
;
A
#
# COMPACT_ATOMS: atom_id res chain seq x y z
N ASN A 1 4.90 -13.77 6.82
CA ASN A 1 6.32 -13.76 7.23
C ASN A 1 7.22 -13.89 6.01
N PRO A 2 7.82 -12.79 5.51
CA PRO A 2 8.73 -12.83 4.37
C PRO A 2 10.04 -13.53 4.75
N LYS A 3 10.51 -14.44 3.89
CA LYS A 3 11.73 -15.24 4.11
C LYS A 3 12.98 -14.38 4.08
N HIS A 4 13.01 -13.35 3.23
CA HIS A 4 14.16 -12.46 3.07
C HIS A 4 14.04 -11.17 3.92
N GLY A 5 13.09 -11.16 4.86
CA GLY A 5 12.87 -10.08 5.81
C GLY A 5 12.29 -8.81 5.18
N TYR A 6 12.24 -7.75 6.00
CA TYR A 6 11.75 -6.43 5.59
C TYR A 6 12.91 -5.48 5.28
N GLY A 7 12.64 -4.41 4.54
CA GLY A 7 13.54 -3.27 4.42
C GLY A 7 13.46 -2.34 5.63
N LYS A 8 13.71 -1.04 5.42
CA LYS A 8 13.66 -0.01 6.48
C LYS A 8 12.30 0.04 7.19
N ASN A 9 11.21 -0.20 6.44
CA ASN A 9 9.84 -0.19 6.93
C ASN A 9 9.24 -1.61 6.79
N LEU A 10 8.07 -1.76 6.16
CA LEU A 10 7.43 -3.06 5.94
C LEU A 10 7.60 -3.56 4.51
N ASN A 11 8.69 -3.21 3.82
CA ASN A 11 8.86 -3.54 2.40
C ASN A 11 9.63 -4.86 2.17
N PRO A 12 8.96 -6.01 1.93
CA PRO A 12 9.63 -7.29 1.63
C PRO A 12 9.95 -7.41 0.13
N CYS A 13 10.84 -6.56 -0.37
CA CYS A 13 11.00 -6.38 -1.82
C CYS A 13 11.41 -7.67 -2.55
N ILE A 14 12.26 -8.51 -1.96
CA ILE A 14 12.71 -9.76 -2.57
C ILE A 14 11.55 -10.76 -2.64
N ASP A 15 10.87 -11.03 -1.52
CA ASP A 15 9.73 -11.94 -1.47
C ASP A 15 8.56 -11.49 -2.37
N CYS A 16 8.32 -10.18 -2.44
CA CYS A 16 7.30 -9.62 -3.34
C CYS A 16 7.63 -9.91 -4.81
N ARG A 17 8.90 -9.77 -5.22
CA ARG A 17 9.33 -10.12 -6.59
C ARG A 17 9.30 -11.62 -6.83
N ILE A 18 9.66 -12.45 -5.85
CA ILE A 18 9.52 -13.92 -5.95
C ILE A 18 8.06 -14.29 -6.18
N LEU A 19 7.12 -13.73 -5.40
CA LEU A 19 5.70 -13.98 -5.58
C LEU A 19 5.21 -13.56 -6.96
N MET A 20 5.62 -12.38 -7.44
CA MET A 20 5.30 -11.92 -8.79
C MET A 20 5.81 -12.89 -9.86
N LEU A 21 7.06 -13.35 -9.74
CA LEU A 21 7.63 -14.31 -10.69
C LEU A 21 6.97 -15.67 -10.64
N LYS A 22 6.59 -16.18 -9.46
CA LYS A 22 5.82 -17.42 -9.34
C LYS A 22 4.47 -17.34 -10.04
N ASN A 23 3.77 -16.21 -9.92
CA ASN A 23 2.51 -16.00 -10.62
C ASN A 23 2.73 -15.83 -12.13
N ALA A 24 3.79 -15.12 -12.54
CA ALA A 24 4.15 -14.97 -13.94
C ALA A 24 4.55 -16.32 -14.58
N LYS A 25 5.22 -17.20 -13.83
CA LYS A 25 5.54 -18.56 -14.27
C LYS A 25 4.29 -19.36 -14.59
N LYS A 26 3.30 -19.36 -13.71
CA LYS A 26 2.02 -20.05 -13.96
C LYS A 26 1.37 -19.55 -15.26
N LEU A 27 1.32 -18.23 -15.44
CA LEU A 27 0.77 -17.62 -16.65
C LEU A 27 1.59 -17.94 -17.91
N MET A 28 2.92 -18.03 -17.78
CA MET A 28 3.83 -18.40 -18.85
C MET A 28 3.53 -19.83 -19.33
N GLU A 29 3.40 -20.77 -18.38
CA GLU A 29 3.07 -22.17 -18.66
C GLU A 29 1.68 -22.31 -19.29
N GLU A 30 0.67 -21.64 -18.71
CA GLU A 30 -0.71 -21.61 -19.24
C GLU A 30 -0.78 -21.07 -20.68
N LYS A 31 0.07 -20.11 -21.03
CA LYS A 31 0.12 -19.51 -22.38
C LYS A 31 1.06 -20.24 -23.34
N GLY A 32 1.78 -21.26 -22.88
CA GLY A 32 2.80 -21.94 -23.68
C GLY A 32 3.99 -21.04 -24.06
N ALA A 33 4.26 -19.99 -23.28
CA ALA A 33 5.40 -19.11 -23.52
C ALA A 33 6.71 -19.76 -23.01
N SER A 34 7.83 -19.53 -23.71
CA SER A 34 9.09 -20.21 -23.41
C SER A 34 9.93 -19.56 -22.31
N PHE A 35 9.75 -18.25 -22.06
CA PHE A 35 10.51 -17.50 -21.05
C PHE A 35 9.76 -16.21 -20.66
N LEU A 36 10.26 -15.52 -19.62
CA LEU A 36 9.71 -14.26 -19.13
C LEU A 36 10.64 -13.08 -19.46
N ILE A 37 10.04 -11.91 -19.68
CA ILE A 37 10.75 -10.64 -19.83
C ILE A 37 10.37 -9.73 -18.66
N THR A 38 11.36 -9.12 -18.00
CA THR A 38 11.11 -8.05 -17.02
C THR A 38 11.86 -6.76 -17.39
N GLY A 39 11.26 -5.62 -17.02
CA GLY A 39 11.89 -4.30 -17.13
C GLY A 39 12.82 -3.96 -15.97
N GLU A 40 13.37 -4.96 -15.27
CA GLU A 40 14.30 -4.71 -14.15
C GLU A 40 15.66 -4.26 -14.67
N VAL A 41 16.22 -3.23 -14.03
CA VAL A 41 17.55 -2.71 -14.33
C VAL A 41 18.50 -3.02 -13.17
N LEU A 42 19.66 -3.61 -13.48
CA LEU A 42 20.71 -3.94 -12.52
C LEU A 42 21.14 -2.69 -11.73
N GLY A 43 21.06 -2.75 -10.41
CA GLY A 43 21.41 -1.67 -9.48
C GLY A 43 20.35 -0.57 -9.32
N GLN A 44 19.24 -0.61 -10.05
CA GLN A 44 18.28 0.50 -10.05
C GLN A 44 17.37 0.56 -8.81
N ARG A 45 17.16 -0.56 -8.13
CA ARG A 45 16.52 -0.64 -6.81
C ARG A 45 17.46 -1.31 -5.81
N PRO A 46 17.72 -0.68 -4.64
CA PRO A 46 18.83 -1.07 -3.78
C PRO A 46 18.56 -2.38 -3.04
N ARG A 47 17.29 -2.79 -2.94
CA ARG A 47 16.86 -3.98 -2.17
C ARG A 47 16.53 -5.20 -3.02
N SER A 48 16.27 -5.03 -4.32
CA SER A 48 15.76 -6.14 -5.15
C SER A 48 16.46 -6.29 -6.49
N GLN A 49 17.30 -5.33 -6.89
CA GLN A 49 17.90 -5.33 -8.22
C GLN A 49 19.43 -5.34 -8.22
N TYR A 50 20.08 -5.70 -7.10
CA TYR A 50 21.50 -6.06 -7.14
C TYR A 50 21.65 -7.51 -7.60
N LEU A 51 22.82 -7.88 -8.14
CA LEU A 51 23.03 -9.15 -8.83
C LEU A 51 22.60 -10.37 -8.01
N ALA A 52 23.01 -10.45 -6.73
CA ALA A 52 22.65 -11.56 -5.87
C ALA A 52 21.14 -11.63 -5.58
N ALA A 53 20.45 -10.49 -5.41
CA ALA A 53 18.98 -10.48 -5.27
C ALA A 53 18.29 -10.97 -6.54
N LEU A 54 18.73 -10.54 -7.73
CA LEU A 54 18.14 -10.99 -8.99
C LEU A 54 18.24 -12.51 -9.14
N LYS A 55 19.41 -13.09 -8.82
CA LYS A 55 19.63 -14.55 -8.82
C LYS A 55 18.73 -15.27 -7.81
N ILE A 56 18.63 -14.75 -6.58
CA ILE A 56 17.76 -15.33 -5.54
C ILE A 56 16.30 -15.31 -5.99
N ILE A 57 15.83 -14.17 -6.49
CA ILE A 57 14.45 -13.95 -6.93
C ILE A 57 14.09 -14.93 -8.04
N GLU A 58 14.97 -15.09 -9.02
CA GLU A 58 14.77 -15.95 -10.17
C GLU A 58 14.76 -17.44 -9.79
N ARG A 59 15.75 -17.88 -9.00
CA ARG A 59 15.84 -19.24 -8.50
C ARG A 59 14.65 -19.62 -7.63
N GLU A 60 14.28 -18.78 -6.66
CA GLU A 60 13.14 -19.05 -5.78
C GLU A 60 11.79 -18.86 -6.48
N GLY A 61 11.76 -18.11 -7.58
CA GLY A 61 10.65 -18.05 -8.53
C GLY A 61 10.52 -19.31 -9.39
N GLY A 62 11.52 -20.20 -9.39
CA GLY A 62 11.54 -21.42 -10.20
C GLY A 62 11.73 -21.14 -11.69
N LEU A 63 12.47 -20.08 -12.03
CA LEU A 63 12.67 -19.57 -13.38
C LEU A 63 14.17 -19.35 -13.68
N ASP A 64 15.05 -20.15 -13.10
CA ASP A 64 16.51 -20.01 -13.24
C ASP A 64 16.94 -20.04 -14.71
N GLY A 65 17.49 -18.92 -15.20
CA GLY A 65 17.89 -18.72 -16.58
C GLY A 65 16.75 -18.37 -17.54
N LEU A 66 15.49 -18.38 -17.10
CA LEU A 66 14.29 -18.13 -17.92
C LEU A 66 13.77 -16.69 -17.81
N VAL A 67 14.44 -15.82 -17.05
CA VAL A 67 14.05 -14.40 -16.94
C VAL A 67 15.03 -13.51 -17.70
N LEU A 68 14.63 -13.09 -18.90
CA LEU A 68 15.37 -12.11 -19.68
C LEU A 68 15.13 -10.69 -19.14
N ARG A 69 16.20 -9.92 -18.99
CA ARG A 69 16.17 -8.52 -18.51
C ARG A 69 16.81 -7.60 -19.57
N PRO A 70 16.07 -7.23 -20.64
CA PRO A 70 16.64 -6.62 -21.85
C PRO A 70 17.46 -5.35 -21.59
N LEU A 71 17.08 -4.57 -20.58
CA LEU A 71 17.73 -3.30 -20.26
C LEU A 71 19.13 -3.47 -19.65
N SER A 72 19.42 -4.62 -19.04
CA SER A 72 20.70 -4.90 -18.39
C SER A 72 21.33 -6.21 -18.87
N ALA A 73 20.83 -6.81 -19.94
CA ALA A 73 21.18 -8.17 -20.35
C ALA A 73 22.68 -8.33 -20.59
N LYS A 74 23.33 -7.33 -21.22
CA LYS A 74 24.78 -7.35 -21.49
C LYS A 74 25.66 -7.41 -20.23
N LEU A 75 25.12 -7.00 -19.08
CA LEU A 75 25.79 -7.01 -17.77
C LEU A 75 25.47 -8.25 -16.92
N LEU A 76 24.57 -9.11 -17.39
CA LEU A 76 24.13 -10.31 -16.69
C LEU A 76 24.64 -11.57 -17.41
N PRO A 77 24.73 -12.72 -16.69
CA PRO A 77 24.98 -14.00 -17.33
C PRO A 77 23.95 -14.30 -18.42
N LEU A 78 24.35 -15.06 -19.43
CA LEU A 78 23.47 -15.48 -20.52
C LEU A 78 22.25 -16.23 -19.97
N SER A 79 21.07 -15.74 -20.32
CA SER A 79 19.80 -16.43 -20.11
C SER A 79 19.59 -17.52 -21.17
N VAL A 80 18.71 -18.48 -20.89
CA VAL A 80 18.31 -19.54 -21.84
C VAL A 80 17.88 -18.97 -23.20
N PRO A 81 16.98 -17.96 -23.31
CA PRO A 81 16.59 -17.43 -24.62
C PRO A 81 17.76 -16.81 -25.41
N GLU A 82 18.82 -16.35 -24.75
CA GLU A 82 20.04 -15.89 -25.43
C GLU A 82 20.91 -17.07 -25.88
N LYS A 83 21.04 -18.13 -25.07
CA LYS A 83 21.82 -19.33 -25.40
C LYS A 83 21.22 -20.11 -26.56
N GLU A 84 19.91 -20.24 -26.58
CA GLU A 84 19.16 -20.94 -27.63
C GLU A 84 19.00 -20.11 -28.91
N GLY A 85 19.49 -18.85 -28.92
CA GLY A 85 19.42 -17.96 -30.07
C GLY A 85 18.04 -17.37 -30.35
N TRP A 86 17.04 -17.59 -29.47
CA TRP A 86 15.70 -17.00 -29.59
C TRP A 86 15.74 -15.47 -29.50
N VAL A 87 16.69 -14.93 -28.74
CA VAL A 87 16.93 -13.50 -28.59
C VAL A 87 18.37 -13.17 -28.93
N ASN A 88 18.56 -12.25 -29.87
CA ASN A 88 19.87 -11.73 -30.21
C ASN A 88 20.36 -10.74 -29.13
N ARG A 89 21.34 -11.17 -28.32
CA ARG A 89 21.95 -10.38 -27.25
C ARG A 89 22.54 -9.05 -27.71
N GLU A 90 23.02 -8.96 -28.95
CA GLU A 90 23.65 -7.74 -29.46
C GLU A 90 22.66 -6.57 -29.55
N LYS A 91 21.36 -6.87 -29.73
CA LYS A 91 20.28 -5.89 -29.75
C LYS A 91 19.83 -5.44 -28.35
N LEU A 92 20.37 -6.03 -27.28
CA LEU A 92 20.02 -5.72 -25.90
C LEU A 92 20.94 -4.64 -25.32
N LEU A 93 20.62 -4.16 -24.13
CA LEU A 93 21.26 -3.00 -23.51
C LEU A 93 22.11 -3.37 -22.29
N GLU A 94 22.91 -2.40 -21.87
CA GLU A 94 23.82 -2.45 -20.72
C GLU A 94 23.52 -1.34 -19.69
N ILE A 95 22.24 -1.01 -19.51
CA ILE A 95 21.83 -0.01 -18.52
C ILE A 95 22.04 -0.59 -17.13
N SER A 96 22.67 0.18 -16.24
CA SER A 96 22.77 -0.13 -14.82
C SER A 96 22.80 1.12 -13.95
N GLY A 97 22.68 0.91 -12.64
CA GLY A 97 22.75 1.96 -11.64
C GLY A 97 21.41 2.62 -11.35
N ARG A 98 21.46 3.76 -10.65
CA ARG A 98 20.28 4.43 -10.06
C ARG A 98 19.54 5.33 -11.03
N SER A 99 20.25 5.85 -12.03
CA SER A 99 19.71 6.80 -12.99
C SER A 99 18.63 6.15 -13.85
N ARG A 100 17.62 6.95 -14.22
CA ARG A 100 16.55 6.56 -15.16
C ARG A 100 16.65 7.31 -16.49
N LYS A 101 17.62 8.23 -16.61
CA LYS A 101 17.80 9.04 -17.82
C LYS A 101 17.90 8.18 -19.09
N PRO A 102 18.70 7.10 -19.14
CA PRO A 102 18.76 6.26 -20.34
C PRO A 102 17.43 5.61 -20.73
N GLN A 103 16.57 5.30 -19.76
CA GLN A 103 15.25 4.72 -20.04
C GLN A 103 14.27 5.78 -20.54
N ILE A 104 14.37 7.01 -20.03
CA ILE A 104 13.56 8.15 -20.50
C ILE A 104 13.96 8.50 -21.93
N ASP A 105 15.25 8.61 -22.21
CA ASP A 105 15.77 8.86 -23.56
C ASP A 105 15.33 7.76 -24.54
N LEU A 106 15.29 6.50 -24.07
CA LEU A 106 14.80 5.36 -24.85
C LEU A 106 13.29 5.45 -25.10
N ALA A 107 12.51 5.84 -24.10
CA ALA A 107 11.07 6.05 -24.23
C ALA A 107 10.77 7.15 -25.25
N ASP A 108 11.49 8.28 -25.20
CA ASP A 108 11.38 9.36 -26.18
C ASP A 108 11.71 8.88 -27.60
N LYS A 109 12.80 8.11 -27.76
CA LYS A 109 13.19 7.53 -29.05
C LYS A 109 12.13 6.60 -29.65
N TYR A 110 11.41 5.85 -28.81
CA TYR A 110 10.33 4.96 -29.26
C TYR A 110 8.95 5.64 -29.29
N GLY A 111 8.86 6.94 -28.97
CA GLY A 111 7.59 7.65 -28.89
C GLY A 111 6.68 7.18 -27.75
N ILE A 112 7.23 6.53 -26.72
CA ILE A 112 6.51 6.05 -25.54
C ILE A 112 6.31 7.23 -24.58
N ARG A 113 5.13 7.85 -24.63
CA ARG A 113 4.80 9.02 -23.79
C ARG A 113 4.09 8.66 -22.49
N ASP A 114 3.47 7.49 -22.43
CA ASP A 114 2.76 7.00 -21.25
C ASP A 114 3.59 5.96 -20.52
N TYR A 115 4.41 6.43 -19.58
CA TYR A 115 5.09 5.58 -18.61
C TYR A 115 4.96 6.18 -17.22
N PRO A 116 4.87 5.35 -16.16
CA PRO A 116 4.65 5.85 -14.82
C PRO A 116 5.80 6.73 -14.37
N CYS A 117 5.46 7.87 -13.75
CA CYS A 117 6.44 8.71 -13.08
C CYS A 117 7.18 7.88 -12.02
N PRO A 118 8.52 7.91 -11.97
CA PRO A 118 9.29 7.07 -11.06
C PRO A 118 9.14 7.42 -9.57
N ALA A 119 8.34 8.43 -9.24
CA ALA A 119 8.10 8.89 -7.88
C ALA A 119 7.19 7.93 -7.09
N GLY A 120 7.38 7.90 -5.76
CA GLY A 120 6.40 7.34 -4.81
C GLY A 120 6.73 5.95 -4.22
N GLY A 121 7.64 5.18 -4.81
CA GLY A 121 8.03 3.87 -4.26
C GLY A 121 6.85 2.93 -4.01
N CYS A 122 7.03 1.91 -3.17
CA CYS A 122 5.92 1.09 -2.68
C CYS A 122 5.33 1.77 -1.43
N LEU A 123 4.01 1.71 -1.20
CA LEU A 123 3.39 2.27 0.02
C LEU A 123 3.99 1.69 1.31
N LEU A 124 4.48 0.44 1.29
CA LEU A 124 5.16 -0.18 2.43
C LEU A 124 6.54 0.42 2.74
N THR A 125 7.05 1.30 1.85
CA THR A 125 8.23 2.13 2.11
C THR A 125 7.89 3.46 2.76
N ASP A 126 6.63 3.90 2.74
CA ASP A 126 6.19 5.08 3.50
C ASP A 126 6.09 4.74 5.00
N ARG A 127 6.61 5.62 5.85
CA ARG A 127 6.66 5.38 7.30
C ARG A 127 5.26 5.35 7.92
N GLY A 128 4.39 6.28 7.53
CA GLY A 128 3.04 6.38 8.08
C GLY A 128 2.14 5.23 7.64
N PHE A 129 2.20 4.85 6.36
CA PHE A 129 1.48 3.68 5.87
C PHE A 129 2.02 2.38 6.49
N ALA A 130 3.34 2.21 6.58
CA ALA A 130 3.92 1.04 7.21
C ALA A 130 3.55 0.92 8.69
N GLN A 131 3.50 2.03 9.44
CA GLN A 131 3.07 2.01 10.84
C GLN A 131 1.63 1.52 11.00
N ARG A 132 0.71 2.05 10.18
CA ARG A 132 -0.68 1.61 10.15
C ARG A 132 -0.84 0.16 9.73
N MET A 133 -0.04 -0.30 8.77
CA MET A 133 -0.04 -1.69 8.35
C MET A 133 0.50 -2.62 9.45
N LYS A 134 1.54 -2.22 10.20
CA LYS A 134 2.03 -2.97 11.37
C LYS A 134 0.93 -3.11 12.42
N ASP A 135 0.27 -2.01 12.74
CA ASP A 135 -0.84 -2.00 13.69
C ASP A 135 -1.98 -2.94 13.25
N LEU A 136 -2.36 -2.94 11.97
CA LEU A 136 -3.32 -3.88 11.42
C LEU A 136 -2.85 -5.35 11.58
N MET A 137 -1.60 -5.64 11.22
CA MET A 137 -1.02 -6.99 11.33
C MET A 137 -0.97 -7.53 12.76
N THR A 138 -0.89 -6.64 13.77
CA THR A 138 -0.82 -7.03 15.19
C THR A 138 -2.20 -7.30 15.79
N HIS A 139 -3.25 -6.63 15.33
CA HIS A 139 -4.55 -6.61 16.02
C HIS A 139 -5.70 -7.27 15.24
N SER A 140 -5.51 -7.61 13.97
CA SER A 140 -6.61 -8.10 13.14
C SER A 140 -6.13 -9.05 12.06
N GLU A 141 -7.03 -9.93 11.61
CA GLU A 141 -6.85 -10.61 10.34
C GLU A 141 -6.91 -9.60 9.19
N ILE A 142 -5.98 -9.71 8.24
CA ILE A 142 -5.81 -8.72 7.19
C ILE A 142 -6.80 -9.01 6.06
N THR A 143 -7.81 -8.16 5.89
CA THR A 143 -8.69 -8.19 4.73
C THR A 143 -8.25 -7.20 3.65
N LEU A 144 -8.65 -7.43 2.39
CA LEU A 144 -8.43 -6.45 1.32
C LEU A 144 -9.13 -5.11 1.60
N ASN A 145 -10.30 -5.15 2.23
CA ASN A 145 -11.03 -3.95 2.65
C ASN A 145 -10.22 -3.14 3.67
N ASP A 146 -9.62 -3.79 4.69
CA ASP A 146 -8.78 -3.11 5.67
C ASP A 146 -7.56 -2.44 5.02
N VAL A 147 -6.88 -3.14 4.11
CA VAL A 147 -5.72 -2.58 3.40
C VAL A 147 -6.11 -1.37 2.53
N GLU A 148 -7.29 -1.40 1.90
CA GLU A 148 -7.78 -0.27 1.10
C GLU A 148 -8.21 0.92 1.98
N LEU A 149 -8.73 0.64 3.18
CA LEU A 149 -9.04 1.64 4.19
C LEU A 149 -7.76 2.38 4.60
N LEU A 150 -6.63 1.67 4.80
CA LEU A 150 -5.35 2.26 5.26
C LEU A 150 -4.84 3.43 4.39
N LYS A 151 -5.28 3.46 3.12
CA LYS A 151 -4.92 4.51 2.16
C LYS A 151 -5.69 5.83 2.38
N THR A 152 -6.66 5.86 3.29
CA THR A 152 -7.65 6.93 3.45
C THR A 152 -7.66 7.44 4.88
N GLY A 153 -7.82 8.74 5.10
CA GLY A 153 -8.12 9.27 6.43
C GLY A 153 -6.95 9.31 7.41
N ARG A 154 -7.28 9.67 8.65
CA ARG A 154 -6.42 9.72 9.84
C ARG A 154 -6.79 8.54 10.73
N TYR A 155 -5.79 7.83 11.23
CA TYR A 155 -5.98 6.61 12.01
C TYR A 155 -5.79 6.86 13.49
N PHE A 156 -6.74 6.37 14.27
CA PHE A 156 -6.69 6.39 15.73
C PHE A 156 -6.98 5.01 16.30
N ARG A 157 -6.13 4.54 17.18
CA ARG A 157 -6.32 3.32 17.96
C ARG A 157 -6.96 3.72 19.29
N LEU A 158 -8.22 3.33 19.50
CA LEU A 158 -8.98 3.69 20.70
C LEU A 158 -8.84 2.64 21.80
N SER A 159 -8.76 1.37 21.41
CA SER A 159 -8.54 0.22 22.29
C SER A 159 -7.79 -0.88 21.51
N LEU A 160 -7.47 -2.01 22.14
CA LEU A 160 -6.87 -3.17 21.46
C LEU A 160 -7.73 -3.67 20.27
N GLN A 161 -9.06 -3.55 20.36
CA GLN A 161 -9.98 -4.08 19.35
C GLN A 161 -10.65 -2.97 18.52
N THR A 162 -10.51 -1.70 18.93
CA THR A 162 -11.29 -0.58 18.37
C THR A 162 -10.38 0.42 17.68
N LYS A 163 -10.71 0.78 16.44
CA LYS A 163 -10.05 1.84 15.66
C LYS A 163 -11.05 2.83 15.09
N LEU A 164 -10.62 4.08 14.94
CA LEU A 164 -11.38 5.14 14.28
C LEU A 164 -10.57 5.69 13.11
N VAL A 165 -11.22 5.81 11.96
CA VAL A 165 -10.64 6.40 10.75
C VAL A 165 -11.42 7.66 10.38
N VAL A 166 -10.75 8.82 10.37
CA VAL A 166 -11.38 10.13 10.13
C VAL A 166 -10.94 10.71 8.79
N GLY A 167 -11.90 11.03 7.92
CA GLY A 167 -11.61 11.58 6.58
C GLY A 167 -10.93 12.95 6.63
N ARG A 168 -10.10 13.25 5.63
CA ARG A 168 -9.40 14.54 5.52
C ARG A 168 -10.09 15.55 4.62
N ASN A 169 -10.94 15.09 3.71
CA ASN A 169 -11.65 15.88 2.72
C ASN A 169 -12.87 15.11 2.22
N LYS A 170 -13.71 15.75 1.40
CA LYS A 170 -14.95 15.16 0.86
C LYS A 170 -14.71 13.85 0.11
N LYS A 171 -13.66 13.77 -0.72
CA LYS A 171 -13.32 12.57 -1.49
C LYS A 171 -12.94 11.39 -0.59
N GLU A 172 -12.22 11.67 0.49
CA GLU A 172 -11.92 10.65 1.51
C GLU A 172 -13.17 10.23 2.29
N ASN A 173 -14.06 11.17 2.66
CA ASN A 173 -15.33 10.84 3.32
C ASN A 173 -16.18 9.87 2.49
N GLU A 174 -16.37 10.16 1.20
CA GLU A 174 -17.11 9.30 0.26
C GLU A 174 -16.45 7.93 0.09
N ARG A 175 -15.12 7.86 0.19
CA ARG A 175 -14.37 6.61 0.12
C ARG A 175 -14.47 5.81 1.41
N LEU A 176 -14.48 6.46 2.57
CA LEU A 176 -14.69 5.81 3.86
C LEU A 176 -16.07 5.15 3.92
N LEU A 177 -17.13 5.84 3.51
CA LEU A 177 -18.48 5.29 3.46
C LEU A 177 -18.57 4.04 2.55
N ARG A 178 -17.90 4.06 1.39
CA ARG A 178 -17.85 2.91 0.47
C ARG A 178 -17.07 1.71 1.00
N LEU A 179 -16.13 1.94 1.92
CA LEU A 179 -15.30 0.90 2.52
C LEU A 179 -15.85 0.42 3.87
N ALA A 180 -16.92 1.03 4.37
CA ALA A 180 -17.52 0.66 5.63
C ALA A 180 -18.21 -0.71 5.54
N ASN A 181 -18.02 -1.52 6.58
CA ASN A 181 -18.66 -2.83 6.72
C ASN A 181 -19.99 -2.71 7.49
N THR A 182 -20.79 -3.78 7.48
CA THR A 182 -22.08 -3.89 8.15
C THR A 182 -22.02 -3.94 9.69
N ASP A 183 -20.82 -3.86 10.28
CA ASP A 183 -20.64 -3.76 11.72
C ASP A 183 -19.92 -2.48 12.13
N ASP A 184 -19.52 -1.66 11.15
CA ASP A 184 -18.85 -0.40 11.43
C ASP A 184 -19.85 0.66 11.93
N ILE A 185 -19.36 1.55 12.79
CA ILE A 185 -20.10 2.73 13.24
C ILE A 185 -19.64 3.94 12.43
N CYS A 186 -20.58 4.59 11.75
CA CYS A 186 -20.36 5.86 11.08
C CYS A 186 -20.56 7.00 12.06
N PHE A 187 -19.66 7.98 12.07
CA PHE A 187 -19.72 9.19 12.87
C PHE A 187 -19.76 10.42 11.95
N GLU A 188 -20.68 11.35 12.22
CA GLU A 188 -20.80 12.60 11.48
C GLU A 188 -21.22 13.77 12.39
N PRO A 189 -20.72 14.99 12.16
CA PRO A 189 -21.23 16.18 12.82
C PRO A 189 -22.57 16.61 12.22
N VAL A 190 -23.55 16.94 13.09
CA VAL A 190 -24.92 17.29 12.66
C VAL A 190 -25.11 18.80 12.47
N GLU A 191 -24.49 19.60 13.34
CA GLU A 191 -24.76 21.05 13.45
C GLU A 191 -23.68 21.91 12.77
N VAL A 192 -22.56 21.29 12.37
CA VAL A 192 -21.40 21.97 11.79
C VAL A 192 -20.82 21.15 10.64
N LYS A 193 -20.03 21.79 9.79
CA LYS A 193 -19.24 21.06 8.78
C LYS A 193 -18.10 20.31 9.46
N GLY A 194 -17.84 19.11 8.97
CA GLY A 194 -16.70 18.31 9.41
C GLY A 194 -16.57 16.99 8.66
N PRO A 195 -15.63 16.13 9.08
CA PRO A 195 -15.30 14.89 8.40
C PRO A 195 -16.32 13.79 8.71
N ILE A 196 -16.27 12.73 7.92
CA ILE A 196 -16.89 11.44 8.26
C ILE A 196 -15.85 10.58 8.97
N GLY A 197 -16.28 9.91 10.03
CA GLY A 197 -15.49 8.94 10.79
C GLY A 197 -16.07 7.53 10.65
N ILE A 198 -15.23 6.53 10.44
CA ILE A 198 -15.61 5.12 10.50
C ILE A 198 -14.92 4.47 11.69
N GLY A 199 -15.70 4.04 12.65
CA GLY A 199 -15.27 3.21 13.77
C GLY A 199 -15.41 1.73 13.42
N ARG A 200 -14.33 0.97 13.57
CA ARG A 200 -14.32 -0.49 13.37
C ARG A 200 -13.86 -1.21 14.63
N GLY A 201 -14.57 -2.28 14.99
CA GLY A 201 -14.36 -3.07 16.21
C GLY A 201 -15.44 -2.80 17.25
N ASP A 202 -15.17 -3.18 18.50
CA ASP A 202 -16.16 -3.08 19.57
C ASP A 202 -16.27 -1.66 20.12
N PHE A 203 -17.49 -1.12 20.13
CA PHE A 203 -17.78 0.22 20.63
C PHE A 203 -18.75 0.13 21.80
N ASP A 204 -18.23 0.35 23.01
CA ASP A 204 -19.03 0.68 24.18
C ASP A 204 -19.29 2.20 24.26
N GLN A 205 -20.03 2.62 25.28
CA GLN A 205 -20.31 4.06 25.49
C GLN A 205 -19.03 4.89 25.70
N THR A 206 -17.99 4.29 26.30
CA THR A 206 -16.68 4.94 26.50
C THR A 206 -15.99 5.22 25.17
N MET A 207 -15.94 4.24 24.27
CA MET A 207 -15.33 4.36 22.94
C MET A 207 -16.13 5.31 22.05
N ILE A 208 -17.46 5.29 22.12
CA ILE A 208 -18.33 6.25 21.40
C ILE A 208 -18.04 7.69 21.86
N SER A 209 -17.93 7.91 23.17
CA SER A 209 -17.57 9.21 23.74
C SER A 209 -16.18 9.65 23.26
N LEU A 210 -15.20 8.75 23.29
CA LEU A 210 -13.82 9.04 22.84
C LEU A 210 -13.77 9.38 21.35
N ALA A 211 -14.44 8.61 20.51
CA ALA A 211 -14.53 8.86 19.07
C ALA A 211 -15.20 10.21 18.78
N SER A 212 -16.28 10.53 19.50
CA SER A 212 -17.00 11.81 19.36
C SER A 212 -16.10 13.01 19.68
N LYS A 213 -15.24 12.92 20.70
CA LYS A 213 -14.25 13.98 21.03
C LYS A 213 -13.21 14.18 19.92
N ILE A 214 -12.77 13.11 19.28
CA ILE A 214 -11.85 13.17 18.14
C ILE A 214 -12.54 13.79 16.92
N MET A 215 -13.78 13.40 16.64
CA MET A 215 -14.58 13.95 15.54
C MET A 215 -14.85 15.46 15.73
N ALA A 216 -15.20 15.87 16.95
CA ALA A 216 -15.40 17.27 17.31
C ALA A 216 -14.14 18.11 17.04
N ARG A 217 -12.95 17.59 17.34
CA ARG A 217 -11.66 18.28 17.12
C ARG A 217 -11.36 18.59 15.66
N TYR A 218 -11.89 17.79 14.73
CA TYR A 218 -11.71 17.98 13.28
C TYR A 218 -12.91 18.64 12.60
N SER A 219 -13.90 19.07 13.37
CA SER A 219 -15.09 19.79 12.87
C SER A 219 -14.95 21.29 13.13
N ASP A 220 -15.71 22.11 12.40
CA ASP A 220 -15.60 23.58 12.45
C ASP A 220 -16.22 24.22 13.72
N GLY A 221 -16.48 23.44 14.78
CA GLY A 221 -17.10 23.91 16.02
C GLY A 221 -16.09 24.30 17.11
N ASN A 222 -16.34 25.40 17.82
CA ASN A 222 -15.40 25.96 18.80
C ASN A 222 -15.51 25.38 20.22
N ASP A 223 -16.69 24.89 20.64
CA ASP A 223 -16.93 24.47 22.03
C ASP A 223 -17.42 23.03 22.17
N GLU A 224 -18.70 22.77 21.87
CA GLU A 224 -19.29 21.45 21.86
C GLU A 224 -19.93 21.18 20.51
N VAL A 225 -19.59 20.03 19.93
CA VAL A 225 -20.16 19.58 18.67
C VAL A 225 -21.03 18.37 18.94
N ARG A 226 -22.24 18.37 18.37
CA ARG A 226 -23.10 17.20 18.34
C ARG A 226 -22.66 16.26 17.22
N ILE A 227 -22.19 15.08 17.61
CA ILE A 227 -21.77 14.01 16.70
C ILE A 227 -22.87 12.93 16.71
N ALA A 228 -23.47 12.70 15.54
CA ALA A 228 -24.32 11.54 15.32
C ALA A 228 -23.44 10.31 15.10
N TYR A 229 -23.90 9.17 15.61
CA TYR A 229 -23.28 7.88 15.34
C TYR A 229 -24.34 6.86 14.94
N GLN A 230 -24.04 6.05 13.93
CA GLN A 230 -24.95 5.07 13.35
C GLN A 230 -24.22 3.78 13.05
N LYS A 231 -24.73 2.64 13.51
CA LYS A 231 -24.23 1.33 13.09
C LYS A 231 -24.76 1.02 11.68
N LEU A 232 -23.87 0.87 10.70
CA LEU A 232 -24.26 0.56 9.31
C LEU A 232 -24.66 -0.91 9.18
N PRO A 233 -25.66 -1.31 8.36
CA PRO A 233 -26.63 -0.50 7.61
C PRO A 233 -27.91 -0.20 8.43
N GLY A 234 -27.87 -0.33 9.76
CA GLY A 234 -29.02 -0.21 10.65
C GLY A 234 -29.48 1.23 10.90
N LYS A 235 -30.69 1.37 11.48
CA LYS A 235 -31.32 2.66 11.86
C LYS A 235 -31.03 3.10 13.30
N GLU A 236 -30.20 2.39 14.05
CA GLU A 236 -29.83 2.82 15.39
C GLU A 236 -28.91 4.03 15.31
N THR A 237 -29.53 5.19 15.42
CA THR A 237 -28.90 6.50 15.41
C THR A 237 -28.86 7.03 16.83
N GLY A 238 -27.68 7.16 17.40
CA GLY A 238 -27.45 7.92 18.62
C GLY A 238 -26.76 9.24 18.32
N SER A 239 -26.69 10.11 19.32
CA SER A 239 -25.85 11.31 19.21
C SER A 239 -25.22 11.66 20.55
N ALA A 240 -23.97 12.11 20.52
CA ALA A 240 -23.24 12.57 21.68
C ALA A 240 -22.79 14.02 21.47
N ARG A 241 -22.92 14.86 22.50
CA ARG A 241 -22.24 16.17 22.55
C ARG A 241 -20.85 15.95 23.10
N ALA A 242 -19.84 16.43 22.38
CA ALA A 242 -18.45 16.26 22.77
C ALA A 242 -17.66 17.55 22.59
N LYS A 243 -16.79 17.83 23.57
CA LYS A 243 -15.77 18.87 23.47
C LYS A 243 -14.57 18.36 22.64
N PRO A 244 -13.95 19.21 21.80
CA PRO A 244 -12.73 18.87 21.07
C PRO A 244 -11.65 18.29 22.00
N MET A 245 -11.08 17.15 21.60
CA MET A 245 -9.94 16.55 22.28
C MET A 245 -8.69 17.43 22.17
N LYS A 246 -7.89 17.51 23.24
CA LYS A 246 -6.61 18.25 23.24
C LYS A 246 -5.56 17.53 22.38
N ASP A 247 -4.68 18.30 21.75
CA ASP A 247 -3.68 17.76 20.81
C ASP A 247 -2.73 16.73 21.44
N MET A 248 -2.35 16.92 22.71
CA MET A 248 -1.49 15.97 23.43
C MET A 248 -2.14 14.59 23.63
N GLU A 249 -3.45 14.53 23.84
CA GLU A 249 -4.19 13.27 23.99
C GLU A 249 -4.41 12.62 22.63
N LEU A 250 -4.73 13.43 21.62
CA LEU A 250 -4.94 12.98 20.25
C LEU A 250 -3.69 12.33 19.65
N GLN A 251 -2.50 12.87 19.94
CA GLN A 251 -1.24 12.30 19.46
C GLN A 251 -0.95 10.92 20.05
N LYS A 252 -1.38 10.64 21.30
CA LYS A 252 -1.19 9.32 21.94
C LYS A 252 -1.99 8.22 21.27
N LEU A 253 -3.13 8.57 20.68
CA LEU A 253 -4.03 7.62 20.00
C LEU A 253 -3.72 7.48 18.51
N ARG A 254 -2.92 8.37 17.94
CA ARG A 254 -2.68 8.44 16.49
C ARG A 254 -1.66 7.39 16.03
N ILE A 255 -1.96 6.76 14.90
CA ILE A 255 -1.12 5.74 14.23
C ILE A 255 -0.45 6.32 12.99
#